data_AF-A0A1I4BQI7-F1
#
_entry.id   AF-A0A1I4BQI7-F1
#
_cell.length_a   1.000
_cell.length_b   1.000
_cell.length_c   1.000
_cell.angle_alpha   90.00
_cell.angle_beta   90.00
_cell.angle_gamma   90.00
#
_symmetry.space_group_name_H-M   'P 1'
#
loop_
_entity.id
_entity.type
_entity.pdbx_description
1 polymer ?
#
loop_
_entity_poly.entity_id
_entity_poly.type
_entity_poly.pdbx_seq_one_letter_code
_entity_poly.pdbx_strand_id
1 'polypeptide(L)'
;ERDVYLPAGADWYDYWTGQKVAGGQTIRVHAPIDTIPLFVRAGSIIPMGAPIQSTATPQAINAVKVYPGRDADFTLYDDDGVTNAYEKGANEKGGGKSVKLHWDDKAGKLTASGDKTLSAQALAAVQVIK
;
A
#
# COMPACT_ATOMS: atom_id res chain seq x y z
N GLU A 1 6.33 -11.07 24.41
CA GLU A 1 5.04 -10.37 24.17
C GLU A 1 5.20 -8.89 24.48
N ARG A 2 4.29 -8.04 24.01
CA ARG A 2 4.20 -6.62 24.41
C ARG A 2 2.77 -6.08 24.31
N ASP A 3 2.49 -5.02 25.05
CA ASP A 3 1.25 -4.26 24.91
C ASP A 3 1.32 -3.28 23.73
N VAL A 4 0.26 -3.23 22.93
CA VAL A 4 0.11 -2.35 21.77
C VAL A 4 -1.27 -1.69 21.83
N TYR A 5 -1.29 -0.37 21.92
CA TYR A 5 -2.52 0.40 21.77
C TYR A 5 -2.87 0.53 20.29
N LEU A 6 -4.06 0.07 19.91
CA LEU A 6 -4.66 0.28 18.60
C LEU A 6 -5.56 1.51 18.67
N PRO A 7 -5.26 2.61 17.96
CA PRO A 7 -6.07 3.82 18.01
C PRO A 7 -7.54 3.58 17.64
N ALA A 8 -8.43 4.31 18.33
CA ALA A 8 -9.86 4.32 18.02
C ALA A 8 -10.15 4.93 16.63
N GLY A 9 -11.38 4.73 16.14
CA GLY A 9 -11.84 5.31 14.87
C GLY A 9 -11.48 4.50 13.62
N ALA A 10 -10.80 3.37 13.77
CA ALA A 10 -10.61 2.37 12.74
C ALA A 10 -10.41 0.98 13.31
N ASP A 11 -10.74 -0.02 12.50
CA ASP A 11 -10.22 -1.37 12.70
C ASP A 11 -8.79 -1.45 12.18
N TRP A 12 -8.07 -2.48 12.61
CA TRP A 12 -6.68 -2.72 12.31
C TRP A 12 -6.49 -4.16 11.87
N TYR A 13 -5.58 -4.40 10.94
CA TYR A 13 -5.23 -5.72 10.44
C TYR A 13 -3.83 -6.06 10.93
N ASP A 14 -3.65 -7.20 11.58
CA ASP A 14 -2.32 -7.76 11.79
C ASP A 14 -1.67 -7.99 10.41
N TYR A 15 -0.51 -7.38 10.16
CA TYR A 15 0.15 -7.41 8.87
C TYR A 15 0.54 -8.83 8.43
N TRP A 16 0.88 -9.68 9.40
CA TRP A 16 1.42 -11.02 9.16
C TRP A 16 0.32 -12.04 8.93
N THR A 17 -0.76 -11.97 9.72
CA THR A 17 -1.83 -12.96 9.69
C THR A 17 -3.05 -12.54 8.88
N GLY A 18 -3.20 -11.24 8.61
CA GLY A 18 -4.42 -10.66 8.04
C GLY A 18 -5.58 -10.55 9.03
N GLN A 19 -5.40 -10.97 10.30
CA GLN A 19 -6.48 -10.92 11.29
C GLN A 19 -6.91 -9.48 11.56
N LYS A 20 -8.21 -9.22 11.44
CA LYS A 20 -8.83 -7.95 11.78
C LYS A 20 -9.09 -7.83 13.30
N VAL A 21 -8.77 -6.69 13.87
CA VAL A 21 -8.92 -6.34 15.29
C VAL A 21 -9.55 -4.94 15.40
N ALA A 22 -10.54 -4.77 16.26
CA ALA A 22 -11.15 -3.47 16.50
C ALA A 22 -10.15 -2.50 17.17
N GLY A 23 -10.16 -1.23 16.77
CA GLY A 23 -9.38 -0.19 17.44
C GLY A 23 -9.99 0.30 18.75
N GLY A 24 -9.31 1.24 19.39
CA GLY A 24 -9.73 1.86 20.66
C GLY A 24 -9.36 1.07 21.90
N GLN A 25 -8.45 0.11 21.78
CA GLN A 25 -8.06 -0.80 22.86
C GLN A 25 -6.56 -1.07 22.85
N THR A 26 -6.04 -1.48 24.00
CA THR A 26 -4.69 -2.05 24.10
C THR A 26 -4.78 -3.57 24.09
N ILE A 27 -4.02 -4.20 23.21
CA ILE A 27 -3.94 -5.66 23.08
C ILE A 27 -2.56 -6.17 23.49
N ARG A 28 -2.53 -7.39 24.04
CA ARG A 28 -1.29 -8.14 24.27
C ARG A 28 -0.93 -8.90 23.00
N VAL A 29 0.24 -8.60 22.42
CA VAL A 29 0.68 -9.16 21.14
C VAL A 29 1.89 -10.06 21.34
N HIS A 30 1.85 -11.24 20.70
CA HIS A 30 3.03 -12.10 20.61
C HIS A 30 4.09 -11.41 19.75
N ALA A 31 5.30 -11.26 20.29
CA ALA A 31 6.38 -10.50 19.68
C ALA A 31 7.69 -11.30 19.81
N PRO A 32 7.84 -12.39 19.05
CA PRO A 32 9.07 -13.16 18.99
C PRO A 32 10.18 -12.34 18.31
N ILE A 33 11.43 -12.76 18.47
CA ILE A 33 12.60 -11.99 18.02
C ILE A 33 12.62 -11.70 16.51
N ASP A 34 11.97 -12.55 15.71
CA ASP A 34 11.91 -12.49 14.26
C ASP A 34 10.68 -11.75 13.72
N THR A 35 9.75 -11.33 14.58
CA THR A 35 8.49 -10.71 14.16
C THR A 35 8.19 -9.47 15.00
N ILE A 36 8.19 -8.30 14.35
CA ILE A 36 7.74 -7.06 14.98
C ILE A 36 6.21 -6.97 14.94
N PRO A 37 5.54 -6.56 16.04
CA PRO A 37 4.11 -6.27 16.00
C PRO A 37 3.82 -5.11 15.04
N LEU A 38 3.11 -5.42 13.95
CA LEU A 38 2.80 -4.49 12.88
C LEU A 38 1.33 -4.61 12.50
N PHE A 39 0.62 -3.50 12.56
CA PHE A 39 -0.80 -3.43 12.25
C PHE A 39 -1.06 -2.38 11.17
N VAL A 40 -1.89 -2.73 10.20
CA VAL A 40 -2.30 -1.87 9.10
C VAL A 40 -3.72 -1.37 9.36
N ARG A 41 -3.94 -0.07 9.24
CA ARG A 41 -5.27 0.52 9.43
C ARG A 41 -6.22 0.06 8.31
N ALA A 42 -7.44 -0.30 8.66
CA ALA A 42 -8.52 -0.52 7.69
C ALA A 42 -8.70 0.71 6.78
N GLY A 43 -8.88 0.49 5.49
CA GLY A 43 -8.83 1.53 4.46
C GLY A 43 -7.42 1.94 4.07
N SER A 44 -6.49 0.98 3.97
CA SER A 44 -5.15 1.24 3.45
C SER A 44 -4.94 0.51 2.13
N ILE A 45 -4.28 1.19 1.19
CA ILE A 45 -3.78 0.61 -0.06
C ILE A 45 -2.25 0.67 0.01
N ILE A 46 -1.59 -0.49 -0.08
CA ILE A 46 -0.13 -0.61 0.03
C ILE A 46 0.43 -1.30 -1.22
N PRO A 47 1.02 -0.54 -2.15
CA PRO A 47 1.82 -1.10 -3.24
C PRO A 47 3.11 -1.72 -2.69
N MET A 48 3.40 -2.94 -3.12
CA MET A 48 4.58 -3.71 -2.76
C MET A 48 5.36 -3.99 -4.03
N GLY A 49 6.62 -3.56 -4.07
CA GLY A 49 7.53 -3.89 -5.17
C GLY A 49 8.01 -5.34 -5.12
N ALA A 50 8.43 -5.87 -6.27
CA ALA A 50 9.16 -7.13 -6.35
C ALA A 50 10.51 -7.02 -5.63
N PRO A 51 11.03 -8.11 -5.04
CA PRO A 51 12.35 -8.09 -4.43
C PRO A 51 13.43 -7.65 -5.45
N ILE A 52 14.20 -6.64 -5.10
CA ILE A 52 15.35 -6.15 -5.87
C ILE A 52 16.55 -5.98 -4.93
N GLN A 53 17.76 -6.06 -5.49
CA GLN A 53 19.00 -5.90 -4.71
C GLN A 53 19.44 -4.44 -4.59
N SER A 54 18.95 -3.57 -5.46
CA SER A 54 19.33 -2.16 -5.54
C SER A 54 18.16 -1.35 -6.08
N THR A 55 17.95 -0.16 -5.52
CA THR A 55 16.94 0.80 -6.00
C THR A 55 17.26 1.38 -7.38
N ALA A 56 18.48 1.20 -7.88
CA ALA A 56 18.84 1.54 -9.27
C ALA A 56 18.24 0.56 -10.31
N THR A 57 17.72 -0.59 -9.86
CA THR A 57 17.05 -1.55 -10.74
C THR A 57 15.57 -1.21 -10.85
N PRO A 58 14.99 -1.14 -12.06
CA PRO A 58 13.55 -0.98 -12.23
C PRO A 58 12.76 -2.03 -11.42
N GLN A 59 11.88 -1.55 -10.53
CA GLN A 59 11.11 -2.41 -9.64
C GLN A 59 9.71 -2.65 -10.19
N ALA A 60 9.38 -3.89 -10.52
CA ALA A 60 8.01 -4.24 -10.87
C ALA A 60 7.09 -4.18 -9.63
N ILE A 61 5.82 -3.81 -9.83
CA ILE A 61 4.80 -3.96 -8.79
C ILE A 61 4.49 -5.46 -8.63
N ASN A 62 4.72 -5.99 -7.43
CA ASN A 62 4.44 -7.40 -7.09
C ASN A 62 3.04 -7.58 -6.50
N ALA A 63 2.59 -6.62 -5.67
CA ALA A 63 1.25 -6.63 -5.11
C ALA A 63 0.74 -5.21 -4.87
N VAL A 64 -0.57 -5.02 -4.90
CA VAL A 64 -1.27 -3.88 -4.33
C VAL A 64 -2.19 -4.42 -3.26
N LYS A 65 -1.71 -4.42 -2.02
CA LYS A 65 -2.45 -4.93 -0.86
C LYS A 65 -3.52 -3.92 -0.47
N VAL A 66 -4.78 -4.33 -0.49
CA VAL A 66 -5.91 -3.53 -0.03
C VAL A 66 -6.40 -4.12 1.28
N TYR A 67 -6.47 -3.29 2.32
CA TYR A 67 -7.01 -3.65 3.64
C TYR A 67 -8.41 -3.04 3.78
N PRO A 68 -9.50 -3.81 3.59
CA PRO A 68 -10.87 -3.29 3.57
C PRO A 68 -11.36 -2.71 4.91
N GLY A 69 -12.59 -2.21 4.95
CA GLY A 69 -13.26 -1.65 6.12
C GLY A 69 -13.51 -0.13 6.06
N ARG A 70 -13.16 0.50 4.94
CA ARG A 70 -13.58 1.85 4.50
C ARG A 70 -12.94 2.18 3.15
N ASP A 71 -13.49 3.17 2.47
CA ASP A 71 -12.90 3.73 1.26
C ASP A 71 -11.47 4.23 1.52
N ALA A 72 -10.61 4.11 0.52
CA ALA A 72 -9.22 4.47 0.63
C ALA A 72 -8.68 5.06 -0.66
N ASP A 73 -7.76 6.02 -0.51
CA ASP A 73 -7.06 6.64 -1.62
C ASP A 73 -5.55 6.52 -1.43
N PHE A 74 -4.83 6.27 -2.53
CA PHE A 74 -3.38 6.28 -2.56
C PHE A 74 -2.89 6.81 -3.90
N THR A 75 -1.86 7.65 -3.91
CA THR A 75 -1.20 8.08 -5.15
C THR A 75 0.13 7.36 -5.28
N LEU A 76 0.21 6.43 -6.23
CA LEU A 76 1.47 5.79 -6.59
C LEU A 76 2.22 6.68 -7.57
N TYR A 77 3.46 6.98 -7.25
CA TYR A 77 4.36 7.86 -7.98
C TYR A 77 5.57 7.07 -8.45
N ASP A 78 6.03 7.33 -9.68
CA ASP A 78 7.18 6.65 -10.29
C ASP A 78 7.93 7.61 -11.21
N ASP A 79 9.21 7.90 -10.93
CA ASP A 79 10.10 8.71 -11.76
C ASP A 79 11.39 7.94 -12.08
N ASP A 80 12.41 8.60 -12.64
CA ASP A 80 13.67 7.90 -12.95
C ASP A 80 14.58 7.65 -11.74
N GLY A 81 14.28 8.25 -10.58
CA GLY A 81 15.07 8.13 -9.35
C GLY A 81 16.52 8.66 -9.41
N VAL A 82 16.91 9.35 -10.49
CA VAL A 82 18.31 9.72 -10.77
C VAL A 82 18.47 11.20 -11.12
N THR A 83 17.51 11.79 -11.84
CA THR A 83 17.62 13.15 -12.37
C THR A 83 16.53 14.07 -11.81
N ASN A 84 16.64 15.37 -12.12
CA ASN A 84 15.59 16.34 -11.82
C ASN A 84 14.50 16.41 -12.91
N ALA A 85 14.38 15.38 -13.78
CA ALA A 85 13.38 15.38 -14.85
C ALA A 85 11.93 15.47 -14.32
N TYR A 86 11.69 15.07 -13.06
CA TYR A 86 10.39 15.23 -12.40
C TYR A 86 9.88 16.68 -12.39
N GLU A 87 10.77 17.68 -12.38
CA GLU A 87 10.40 19.11 -12.39
C GLU A 87 9.76 19.56 -13.71
N LYS A 88 10.04 18.83 -14.80
CA LYS A 88 9.51 19.11 -16.14
C LYS A 88 8.20 18.37 -16.44
N GLY A 89 7.77 17.48 -15.54
CA GLY A 89 6.51 16.73 -15.62
C GLY A 89 6.56 15.45 -16.47
N ALA A 90 5.44 14.72 -16.47
CA ALA A 90 5.34 13.34 -16.96
C ALA A 90 5.67 13.12 -18.46
N ASN A 91 5.66 14.18 -19.27
CA ASN A 91 5.99 14.10 -20.70
C ASN A 91 7.50 14.15 -20.98
N GLU A 92 8.31 14.55 -20.00
CA GLU A 92 9.76 14.52 -20.12
C GLU A 92 10.27 13.08 -19.99
N LYS A 93 11.32 12.73 -20.73
CA LYS A 93 12.03 11.47 -20.52
C LYS A 93 12.60 11.43 -19.11
N GLY A 94 12.14 10.47 -18.30
CA GLY A 94 12.50 10.37 -16.87
C GLY A 94 11.63 11.21 -15.95
N GLY A 95 10.65 11.95 -16.49
CA GLY A 95 9.66 12.67 -15.72
C GLY A 95 8.75 11.74 -14.92
N GLY A 96 8.27 12.24 -13.78
CA GLY A 96 7.44 11.47 -12.87
C GLY A 96 6.04 11.19 -13.41
N LYS A 97 5.63 9.93 -13.28
CA LYS A 97 4.29 9.41 -13.54
C LYS A 97 3.54 9.28 -12.22
N SER A 98 2.22 9.34 -12.30
CA SER A 98 1.39 9.11 -11.12
C SER A 98 0.10 8.40 -11.49
N VAL A 99 -0.37 7.55 -10.58
CA VAL A 99 -1.69 6.95 -10.63
C VAL A 99 -2.38 7.14 -9.28
N LYS A 100 -3.61 7.65 -9.31
CA LYS A 100 -4.51 7.66 -8.15
C LYS A 100 -5.24 6.34 -8.10
N LEU A 101 -5.01 5.60 -7.03
CA LEU A 101 -5.72 4.37 -6.68
C LEU A 101 -6.84 4.73 -5.70
N HIS A 102 -8.05 4.25 -5.98
CA HIS A 102 -9.21 4.44 -5.13
C HIS A 102 -9.88 3.09 -4.86
N TRP A 103 -10.02 2.73 -3.59
CA TRP A 103 -10.78 1.59 -3.12
C TRP A 103 -12.17 2.05 -2.69
N ASP A 104 -13.19 1.49 -3.33
CA ASP A 104 -14.58 1.57 -2.89
C ASP A 104 -14.88 0.31 -2.07
N ASP A 105 -15.05 0.50 -0.76
CA ASP A 105 -15.21 -0.60 0.19
C ASP A 105 -16.56 -1.30 0.04
N LYS A 106 -17.59 -0.52 -0.28
CA LYS A 106 -18.94 -1.05 -0.49
C LYS A 106 -19.01 -1.88 -1.76
N ALA A 107 -18.35 -1.44 -2.83
CA ALA A 107 -18.28 -2.17 -4.09
C ALA A 107 -17.24 -3.30 -4.06
N GLY A 108 -16.33 -3.30 -3.09
CA GLY A 108 -15.23 -4.25 -3.00
C GLY A 108 -14.29 -4.15 -4.20
N LYS A 109 -14.02 -2.92 -4.69
CA LYS A 109 -13.34 -2.70 -5.97
C LYS A 109 -12.27 -1.62 -5.88
N LEU A 110 -11.06 -1.94 -6.36
CA LEU A 110 -10.01 -0.96 -6.61
C LEU A 110 -10.13 -0.40 -8.03
N THR A 111 -9.97 0.91 -8.16
CA THR A 111 -9.91 1.62 -9.44
C THR A 111 -8.65 2.47 -9.51
N ALA A 112 -8.24 2.82 -10.73
CA ALA A 112 -7.03 3.57 -11.00
C ALA A 112 -7.29 4.67 -12.03
N SER A 113 -6.69 5.84 -11.85
CA SER A 113 -6.73 6.95 -12.81
C SER A 113 -5.38 7.68 -12.87
N GLY A 114 -4.92 8.05 -14.07
CA GLY A 114 -3.60 8.65 -14.28
C GLY A 114 -2.84 7.95 -15.41
N ASP A 115 -1.55 7.70 -15.20
CA ASP A 115 -0.71 6.99 -16.18
C ASP A 115 -1.29 5.60 -16.52
N LYS A 116 -1.48 5.30 -17.81
CA LYS A 116 -2.18 4.10 -18.28
C LYS A 116 -1.41 2.82 -17.99
N THR A 117 -0.09 2.84 -18.16
CA THR A 117 0.76 1.67 -17.97
C THR A 117 0.84 1.32 -16.50
N LEU A 118 1.10 2.31 -15.64
CA LEU A 118 1.19 2.13 -14.19
C LEU A 118 -0.18 1.72 -13.60
N SER A 119 -1.27 2.29 -14.12
CA SER A 119 -2.64 1.87 -13.75
C SER A 119 -2.89 0.40 -14.05
N ALA A 120 -2.54 -0.07 -15.26
CA ALA A 120 -2.73 -1.46 -15.65
C ALA A 120 -1.90 -2.41 -14.78
N GLN A 121 -0.65 -2.05 -14.48
CA GLN A 121 0.22 -2.83 -13.60
C GLN A 121 -0.32 -2.91 -12.17
N ALA A 122 -0.75 -1.78 -11.59
CA ALA A 122 -1.30 -1.74 -10.24
C ALA A 122 -2.59 -2.58 -10.12
N LEU A 123 -3.52 -2.43 -11.08
CA LEU A 123 -4.78 -3.18 -11.09
C LEU A 123 -4.59 -4.69 -11.31
N ALA A 124 -3.57 -5.10 -12.08
CA ALA A 124 -3.24 -6.51 -12.28
C ALA A 124 -2.66 -7.18 -11.01
N ALA A 125 -2.13 -6.39 -10.07
CA ALA A 125 -1.44 -6.88 -8.87
C ALA A 125 -2.31 -6.80 -7.59
N VAL A 126 -3.62 -6.53 -7.70
CA VAL A 126 -4.48 -6.31 -6.53
C VAL A 126 -4.61 -7.57 -5.67
N GLN A 127 -4.41 -7.41 -4.37
CA GLN A 127 -4.61 -8.42 -3.35
C GLN A 127 -5.46 -7.85 -2.22
N VAL A 128 -6.71 -8.28 -2.13
CA VAL A 128 -7.61 -7.85 -1.05
C VAL A 128 -7.38 -8.74 0.17
N ILE A 129 -6.93 -8.15 1.28
CA ILE A 129 -6.68 -8.85 2.54
C ILE A 129 -8.02 -9.16 3.21
N LYS A 130 -8.18 -10.40 3.66
CA LYS A 130 -9.40 -10.91 4.29
C LYS A 130 -9.17 -11.18 5.77
#